data_AF-A0A7X8FB34-F1
#
_entry.id   AF-A0A7X8FB34-F1
#
_cell.length_a   1.000
_cell.length_b   1.000
_cell.length_c   1.000
_cell.angle_alpha   90.00
_cell.angle_beta   90.00
_cell.angle_gamma   90.00
#
_symmetry.space_group_name_H-M   'P 1'
#
loop_
_entity.id
_entity.type
_entity.pdbx_description
1 polymer ?
#
loop_
_entity_poly.entity_id
_entity_poly.type
_entity_poly.pdbx_seq_one_letter_code
_entity_poly.pdbx_strand_id
1 'polypeptide(L)'
;FGVAVEYENPFFGTGFPLWLLAVDGMFYDDNVTARLVIFELNEAGTTWEGIVGGYVTFPTGQQFHAFDLEEHDVLINSQYFMVGYLDIPADNYFLFDKTFNYNTSYAYLDGILYYQPGCWSIGALITNGMPETLDAPHITIVLDGYPKLLWDPVLAALSYYVYGSNDPYADLEDWTLLDIVSATSPLEYYFQDDDEFQFFLVIATTDDPAKRHGIATRITPHHIIQTPNLTHNLKNSLRKANSTGTLLPLQQHR
;
A
#
# COMPACT_ATOMS: atom_id res chain seq x y z
N PHE A 1 6.91 0.18 24.60
CA PHE A 1 5.51 0.09 24.15
C PHE A 1 5.45 0.52 22.70
N GLY A 2 4.47 0.03 21.95
CA GLY A 2 4.21 0.44 20.58
C GLY A 2 2.79 0.12 20.15
N VAL A 3 2.44 0.57 18.97
CA VAL A 3 1.15 0.32 18.33
C VAL A 3 1.37 -0.09 16.89
N ALA A 4 0.50 -0.93 16.35
CA ALA A 4 0.56 -1.33 14.95
C ALA A 4 -0.85 -1.54 14.37
N VAL A 5 -0.98 -1.28 13.07
CA VAL A 5 -2.18 -1.60 12.28
C VAL A 5 -1.75 -2.52 11.16
N GLU A 6 -2.48 -3.62 11.00
CA GLU A 6 -2.37 -4.55 9.88
C GLU A 6 -3.31 -4.13 8.76
N TYR A 7 -2.80 -4.18 7.54
CA TYR A 7 -3.52 -3.85 6.32
C TYR A 7 -3.52 -5.06 5.40
N GLU A 8 -4.65 -5.28 4.73
CA GLU A 8 -4.71 -6.16 3.58
C GLU A 8 -4.06 -5.47 2.38
N ASN A 9 -3.23 -6.21 1.65
CA ASN A 9 -2.61 -5.74 0.42
C ASN A 9 -3.62 -5.88 -0.74
N PRO A 10 -4.19 -4.79 -1.28
CA PRO A 10 -5.15 -4.85 -2.38
C PRO A 10 -4.55 -5.33 -3.72
N PHE A 11 -3.22 -5.37 -3.84
CA PHE A 11 -2.53 -5.87 -5.04
C PHE A 11 -2.06 -7.32 -4.89
N PHE A 12 -2.32 -7.96 -3.75
CA PHE A 12 -1.94 -9.35 -3.53
C PHE A 12 -2.57 -10.28 -4.58
N GLY A 13 -1.76 -11.16 -5.18
CA GLY A 13 -2.19 -12.08 -6.23
C GLY A 13 -2.39 -11.44 -7.61
N THR A 14 -2.20 -10.12 -7.76
CA THR A 14 -2.26 -9.45 -9.08
C THR A 14 -0.95 -9.51 -9.86
N GLY A 15 0.14 -9.91 -9.17
CA GLY A 15 1.52 -9.90 -9.66
C GLY A 15 2.21 -8.55 -9.60
N PHE A 16 1.48 -7.47 -9.31
CA PHE A 16 2.08 -6.19 -8.97
C PHE A 16 2.36 -6.13 -7.47
N PRO A 17 3.60 -5.79 -7.04
CA PRO A 17 3.83 -5.50 -5.64
C PRO A 17 3.05 -4.27 -5.22
N LEU A 18 2.71 -4.18 -3.94
CA LEU A 18 2.28 -2.92 -3.34
C LEU A 18 3.49 -2.06 -3.05
N TRP A 19 3.48 -0.83 -3.54
CA TRP A 19 4.49 0.17 -3.20
C TRP A 19 3.94 1.11 -2.14
N LEU A 20 4.54 1.09 -0.95
CA LEU A 20 4.17 1.94 0.17
C LEU A 20 4.92 3.27 0.07
N LEU A 21 4.20 4.31 -0.38
CA LEU A 21 4.77 5.63 -0.67
C LEU A 21 4.93 6.48 0.59
N ALA A 22 3.99 6.38 1.52
CA ALA A 22 4.05 7.12 2.77
C ALA A 22 3.21 6.45 3.84
N VAL A 23 3.52 6.76 5.09
CA VAL A 23 2.67 6.42 6.23
C VAL A 23 2.37 7.68 7.02
N ASP A 24 1.23 7.70 7.70
CA ASP A 24 0.90 8.79 8.60
C ASP A 24 0.52 8.27 9.98
N GLY A 25 0.57 9.16 10.95
CA GLY A 25 0.25 8.86 12.33
C GLY A 25 -0.17 10.10 13.09
N MET A 26 -0.72 9.89 14.28
CA MET A 26 -1.12 11.00 15.14
C MET A 26 -0.97 10.63 16.62
N PHE A 27 -0.16 11.41 17.33
CA PHE A 27 -0.06 11.38 18.79
C PHE A 27 -1.01 12.39 19.42
N TYR A 28 -1.37 12.20 20.69
CA TYR A 28 -2.05 13.23 21.49
C TYR A 28 -1.08 14.37 21.88
N ASP A 29 0.17 14.01 22.14
CA ASP A 29 1.22 14.87 22.69
C ASP A 29 2.13 15.49 21.61
N ASP A 30 2.76 16.62 21.93
CA ASP A 30 3.73 17.30 21.06
C ASP A 30 5.14 16.71 21.19
N ASN A 31 5.96 16.84 20.14
CA ASN A 31 7.38 16.47 20.10
C ASN A 31 7.69 15.02 20.51
N VAL A 32 6.83 14.07 20.12
CA VAL A 32 7.03 12.65 20.39
C VAL A 32 7.92 12.04 19.32
N THR A 33 8.98 11.34 19.71
CA THR A 33 9.80 10.52 18.80
C THR A 33 9.45 9.05 19.00
N ALA A 34 9.12 8.34 17.94
CA ALA A 34 8.83 6.91 17.95
C ALA A 34 9.60 6.22 16.82
N ARG A 35 9.82 4.91 16.94
CA ARG A 35 10.44 4.10 15.89
C ARG A 35 9.35 3.62 14.94
N LEU A 36 9.29 4.21 13.73
CA LEU A 36 8.50 3.66 12.64
C LEU A 36 9.10 2.33 12.20
N VAL A 37 8.26 1.32 12.04
CA VAL A 37 8.62 0.01 11.50
C VAL A 37 7.54 -0.46 10.55
N ILE A 38 7.93 -0.86 9.35
CA ILE A 38 7.07 -1.57 8.40
C ILE A 38 7.36 -3.05 8.54
N PHE A 39 6.32 -3.86 8.77
CA PHE A 39 6.43 -5.31 8.86
C PHE A 39 5.79 -5.97 7.66
N GLU A 40 6.45 -7.01 7.16
CA GLU A 40 5.91 -7.93 6.17
C GLU A 40 5.79 -9.32 6.78
N LEU A 41 4.76 -10.06 6.38
CA LEU A 41 4.64 -11.47 6.74
C LEU A 41 5.61 -12.27 5.88
N ASN A 42 6.41 -13.16 6.49
CA ASN A 42 7.34 -14.00 5.74
C ASN A 42 6.61 -14.89 4.72
N GLU A 43 7.34 -15.46 3.75
CA GLU A 43 6.77 -16.31 2.69
C GLU A 43 5.92 -17.48 3.24
N ALA A 44 6.27 -18.00 4.42
CA ALA A 44 5.55 -19.08 5.07
C ALA A 44 4.23 -18.63 5.73
N GLY A 45 3.95 -17.33 5.83
CA GLY A 45 2.75 -16.78 6.43
C GLY A 45 2.70 -16.87 7.96
N THR A 46 3.87 -16.98 8.62
CA THR A 46 3.96 -17.39 10.04
C THR A 46 4.62 -16.36 10.94
N THR A 47 5.50 -15.50 10.42
CA THR A 47 6.24 -14.53 11.23
C THR A 47 6.26 -13.15 10.56
N TRP A 48 6.12 -12.12 11.38
CA TRP A 48 6.26 -10.72 10.98
C TRP A 48 7.71 -10.28 11.04
N GLU A 49 8.24 -9.77 9.94
CA GLU A 49 9.62 -9.32 9.79
C GLU A 49 9.66 -7.83 9.46
N GLY A 50 10.53 -7.07 10.13
CA GLY A 50 10.66 -5.64 9.89
C GLY A 50 11.51 -5.37 8.65
N ILE A 51 10.91 -4.77 7.62
CA ILE A 51 11.57 -4.49 6.32
C ILE A 51 12.10 -3.06 6.22
N VAL A 52 11.48 -2.12 6.95
CA VAL A 52 11.95 -0.72 7.07
C VAL A 52 11.86 -0.31 8.52
N GLY A 53 12.86 0.44 9.00
CA GLY A 53 12.90 0.94 10.37
C GLY A 53 13.63 2.27 10.50
N GLY A 54 13.06 3.20 11.25
CA GLY A 54 13.67 4.51 11.50
C GLY A 54 12.99 5.26 12.64
N TYR A 55 13.70 6.20 13.25
CA TYR A 55 13.08 7.11 14.23
C TYR A 55 12.45 8.29 13.50
N VAL A 56 11.20 8.57 13.84
CA VAL A 56 10.43 9.69 13.30
C VAL A 56 9.87 10.55 14.44
N THR A 57 9.77 11.85 14.20
CA THR A 57 9.32 12.82 15.20
C THR A 57 8.00 13.46 14.78
N PHE A 58 7.05 13.47 15.71
CA PHE A 58 5.77 14.16 15.60
C PHE A 58 5.89 15.51 16.32
N PRO A 59 6.11 16.63 15.61
CA PRO A 59 6.36 17.92 16.23
C PRO A 59 5.11 18.48 16.95
N THR A 60 3.92 18.15 16.44
CA THR A 60 2.63 18.60 17.00
C THR A 60 1.70 17.42 17.23
N GLY A 61 1.08 17.40 18.41
CA GLY A 61 0.03 16.48 18.78
C GLY A 61 -1.31 16.84 18.15
N GLN A 62 -2.20 15.86 18.11
CA GLN A 62 -3.56 15.94 17.56
C GLN A 62 -3.60 16.41 16.10
N GLN A 63 -2.52 16.17 15.36
CA GLN A 63 -2.39 16.43 13.94
C GLN A 63 -1.75 15.23 13.25
N PHE A 64 -2.23 14.91 12.05
CA PHE A 64 -1.60 13.89 11.21
C PHE A 64 -0.25 14.40 10.72
N HIS A 65 0.78 13.61 10.95
CA HIS A 65 2.10 13.78 10.34
C HIS A 65 2.34 12.62 9.41
N ALA A 66 2.70 12.96 8.17
CA ALA A 66 3.06 11.99 7.15
C ALA A 66 4.58 11.86 7.09
N PHE A 67 5.06 10.64 6.93
CA PHE A 67 6.45 10.29 6.69
C PHE A 67 6.54 9.68 5.30
N ASP A 68 7.35 10.32 4.48
CA ASP A 68 7.62 9.90 3.13
C ASP A 68 8.49 8.62 3.14
N LEU A 69 8.10 7.66 2.31
CA LEU A 69 8.77 6.38 2.13
C LEU A 69 9.11 6.11 0.66
N GLU A 70 8.87 7.06 -0.25
CA GLU A 70 9.10 6.88 -1.68
C GLU A 70 10.56 6.53 -1.98
N GLU A 71 11.51 7.22 -1.35
CA GLU A 71 12.96 6.96 -1.50
C GLU A 71 13.44 5.65 -0.86
N HIS A 72 12.57 4.96 -0.10
CA HIS A 72 12.89 3.70 0.57
C HIS A 72 12.48 2.47 -0.25
N ASP A 73 11.84 2.64 -1.42
CA ASP A 73 11.43 1.56 -2.33
C ASP A 73 10.75 0.40 -1.60
N VAL A 74 9.78 0.73 -0.73
CA VAL A 74 9.11 -0.25 0.13
C VAL A 74 8.09 -1.06 -0.66
N LEU A 75 8.54 -2.16 -1.25
CA LEU A 75 7.72 -3.10 -2.00
C LEU A 75 7.22 -4.25 -1.10
N ILE A 76 5.92 -4.52 -1.17
CA ILE A 76 5.23 -5.51 -0.34
C ILE A 76 4.52 -6.52 -1.25
N ASN A 77 4.88 -7.79 -1.12
CA ASN A 77 4.36 -8.89 -1.94
C ASN A 77 3.44 -9.82 -1.15
N SER A 78 3.52 -9.80 0.17
CA SER A 78 2.66 -10.60 1.04
C SER A 78 1.20 -10.10 1.05
N GLN A 79 0.30 -10.98 1.48
CA GLN A 79 -1.14 -10.69 1.59
C GLN A 79 -1.44 -9.59 2.63
N TYR A 80 -0.63 -9.50 3.66
CA TYR A 80 -0.82 -8.56 4.76
C TYR A 80 0.50 -7.91 5.15
N PHE A 81 0.45 -6.63 5.48
CA PHE A 81 1.57 -5.88 6.04
C PHE A 81 1.13 -5.10 7.28
N MET A 82 2.08 -4.71 8.13
CA MET A 82 1.79 -3.82 9.25
C MET A 82 2.60 -2.55 9.22
N VAL A 83 1.97 -1.47 9.63
CA VAL A 83 2.64 -0.21 9.96
C VAL A 83 2.63 -0.06 11.48
N GLY A 84 3.81 0.04 12.08
CA GLY A 84 3.96 0.15 13.52
C GLY A 84 4.77 1.36 13.95
N TYR A 85 4.34 1.99 15.05
CA TYR A 85 5.15 2.95 15.80
C TYR A 85 5.55 2.29 17.12
N LEU A 86 6.81 1.90 17.22
CA LEU A 86 7.43 1.24 18.36
C LEU A 86 8.26 2.20 19.20
N ASP A 87 8.77 1.72 20.32
CA ASP A 87 9.62 2.47 21.24
C ASP A 87 9.03 3.83 21.65
N ILE A 88 7.70 3.88 21.79
CA ILE A 88 6.97 5.06 22.21
C ILE A 88 7.41 5.40 23.64
N PRO A 89 7.91 6.63 23.90
CA PRO A 89 8.35 7.02 25.23
C PRO A 89 7.19 7.01 26.23
N ALA A 90 7.52 6.75 27.51
CA ALA A 90 6.52 6.73 28.57
C ALA A 90 5.70 8.04 28.62
N ASP A 91 4.47 7.93 29.10
CA ASP A 91 3.51 9.04 29.23
C ASP A 91 3.05 9.71 27.92
N ASN A 92 3.33 9.11 26.76
CA ASN A 92 2.82 9.58 25.47
C ASN A 92 1.73 8.64 24.93
N TYR A 93 0.74 9.21 24.25
CA TYR A 93 -0.44 8.47 23.77
C TYR A 93 -0.58 8.56 22.25
N PHE A 94 -0.56 7.40 21.58
CA PHE A 94 -0.97 7.32 20.19
C PHE A 94 -2.49 7.36 20.08
N LEU A 95 -3.06 8.12 19.13
CA LEU A 95 -4.50 8.26 19.04
C LEU A 95 -5.17 6.98 18.53
N PHE A 96 -6.30 6.65 19.16
CA PHE A 96 -7.06 5.43 18.96
C PHE A 96 -8.54 5.73 18.87
N ASP A 97 -9.20 5.18 17.84
CA ASP A 97 -10.65 5.19 17.73
C ASP A 97 -11.21 3.82 18.10
N LYS A 98 -11.95 3.78 19.21
CA LYS A 98 -12.64 2.57 19.70
C LYS A 98 -14.01 2.36 19.07
N THR A 99 -14.52 3.34 18.33
CA THR A 99 -15.89 3.36 17.79
C THR A 99 -15.98 2.52 16.53
N PHE A 100 -14.90 2.48 15.75
CA PHE A 100 -14.83 1.79 14.47
C PHE A 100 -13.62 0.88 14.42
N ASN A 101 -13.82 -0.27 13.78
CA ASN A 101 -12.78 -1.25 13.54
C ASN A 101 -12.64 -1.38 12.02
N TYR A 102 -11.81 -0.53 11.44
CA TYR A 102 -11.57 -0.53 10.00
C TYR A 102 -10.56 -1.59 9.57
N ASN A 103 -9.64 -1.96 10.47
CA ASN A 103 -8.52 -2.88 10.27
C ASN A 103 -8.12 -3.58 11.58
N THR A 104 -7.39 -4.69 11.49
CA THR A 104 -6.82 -5.38 12.66
C THR A 104 -5.75 -4.52 13.31
N SER A 105 -5.94 -4.17 14.59
CA SER A 105 -5.02 -3.32 15.35
C SER A 105 -4.38 -4.08 16.51
N TYR A 106 -3.14 -3.71 16.83
CA TYR A 106 -2.35 -4.35 17.87
C TYR A 106 -1.68 -3.32 18.79
N ALA A 107 -1.57 -3.68 20.06
CA ALA A 107 -0.66 -3.04 21.00
C ALA A 107 0.61 -3.91 21.13
N TYR A 108 1.78 -3.30 21.04
CA TYR A 108 3.07 -3.96 21.21
C TYR A 108 3.62 -3.70 22.61
N LEU A 109 3.66 -4.74 23.42
CA LEU A 109 4.06 -4.70 24.83
C LEU A 109 5.07 -5.81 25.11
N ASP A 110 6.23 -5.45 25.66
CA ASP A 110 7.28 -6.38 26.06
C ASP A 110 7.65 -7.44 25.01
N GLY A 111 7.69 -7.04 23.74
CA GLY A 111 8.03 -7.94 22.63
C GLY A 111 6.87 -8.72 22.02
N ILE A 112 5.64 -8.50 22.52
CA ILE A 112 4.45 -9.28 22.14
C ILE A 112 3.39 -8.35 21.55
N LEU A 113 2.74 -8.80 20.46
CA LEU A 113 1.58 -8.15 19.86
C LEU A 113 0.30 -8.65 20.53
N TYR A 114 -0.51 -7.71 21.03
CA TYR A 114 -1.81 -7.96 21.62
C TYR A 114 -2.89 -7.35 20.74
N TYR A 115 -3.83 -8.16 20.26
CA TYR A 115 -4.98 -7.68 19.51
C TYR A 115 -5.76 -6.62 20.31
N GLN A 116 -6.14 -5.54 19.63
CA GLN A 116 -6.94 -4.44 20.18
C GLN A 116 -8.14 -4.15 19.28
N PRO A 117 -9.38 -4.26 19.80
CA PRO A 117 -10.57 -3.89 19.04
C PRO A 117 -10.70 -2.37 18.91
N GLY A 118 -10.73 -1.88 17.67
CA GLY A 118 -10.70 -0.45 17.31
C GLY A 118 -9.59 -0.20 16.29
N CYS A 119 -9.28 1.05 15.98
CA CYS A 119 -8.20 1.40 15.08
C CYS A 119 -7.27 2.48 15.64
N TRP A 120 -5.97 2.22 15.60
CA TRP A 120 -4.99 3.29 15.77
C TRP A 120 -5.09 4.26 14.59
N SER A 121 -4.84 5.55 14.84
CA SER A 121 -4.83 6.59 13.81
C SER A 121 -3.54 6.51 12.97
N ILE A 122 -3.40 5.40 12.23
CA ILE A 122 -2.30 5.12 11.32
C ILE A 122 -2.89 5.01 9.91
N GLY A 123 -2.30 5.72 8.96
CA GLY A 123 -2.65 5.67 7.54
C GLY A 123 -1.50 5.16 6.69
N ALA A 124 -1.85 4.57 5.54
CA ALA A 124 -0.89 4.12 4.54
C ALA A 124 -1.29 4.69 3.18
N LEU A 125 -0.35 5.38 2.52
CA LEU A 125 -0.49 5.82 1.14
C LEU A 125 0.23 4.80 0.25
N ILE A 126 -0.52 4.19 -0.67
CA ILE A 126 -0.02 3.10 -1.49
C ILE A 126 -0.26 3.37 -2.98
N THR A 127 0.52 2.69 -3.80
CA THR A 127 0.26 2.53 -5.23
C THR A 127 0.66 1.12 -5.66
N ASN A 128 0.29 0.72 -6.88
CA ASN A 128 0.91 -0.45 -7.48
C ASN A 128 2.38 -0.14 -7.82
N GLY A 129 3.29 -0.96 -7.34
CA GLY A 129 4.68 -0.97 -7.80
C GLY A 129 4.81 -1.72 -9.13
N MET A 130 6.04 -1.80 -9.62
CA MET A 130 6.38 -2.63 -10.79
C MET A 130 7.02 -3.93 -10.30
N PRO A 131 6.64 -5.11 -10.83
CA PRO A 131 7.34 -6.36 -10.52
C PRO A 131 8.81 -6.27 -10.96
N GLU A 132 9.72 -6.80 -10.14
CA GLU A 132 11.16 -6.81 -10.45
C GLU A 132 11.48 -7.73 -11.64
N THR A 133 10.71 -8.81 -11.80
CA THR A 133 10.84 -9.76 -12.91
C THR A 133 9.47 -10.31 -13.29
N LEU A 134 9.26 -10.54 -14.59
CA LEU A 134 8.10 -11.26 -15.11
C LEU A 134 8.49 -12.69 -15.47
N ASP A 135 7.56 -13.63 -15.31
CA ASP A 135 7.76 -14.99 -15.79
C ASP A 135 7.87 -15.03 -17.32
N ALA A 136 8.64 -15.99 -17.83
CA ALA A 136 8.74 -16.20 -19.27
C ALA A 136 7.40 -16.74 -19.82
N PRO A 137 6.87 -16.19 -20.93
CA PRO A 137 5.67 -16.73 -21.56
C PRO A 137 5.85 -18.19 -22.00
N HIS A 138 4.84 -19.02 -21.74
CA HIS A 138 4.79 -20.39 -22.23
C HIS A 138 4.27 -20.41 -23.67
N ILE A 139 5.17 -20.60 -24.64
CA ILE A 139 4.83 -20.56 -26.07
C ILE A 139 4.32 -21.91 -26.58
N THR A 140 3.18 -21.87 -27.26
CA THR A 140 2.65 -22.96 -28.08
C THR A 140 2.69 -22.55 -29.54
N ILE A 141 3.18 -23.45 -30.40
CA ILE A 141 3.19 -23.25 -31.84
C ILE A 141 2.11 -24.13 -32.47
N VAL A 142 1.23 -23.53 -33.25
CA VAL A 142 0.20 -24.22 -34.03
C VAL A 142 0.46 -24.00 -35.51
N LEU A 143 0.21 -25.02 -36.33
CA LEU A 143 0.32 -24.92 -37.78
C LEU A 143 -1.07 -25.01 -38.40
N ASP A 144 -1.53 -23.93 -39.01
CA ASP A 144 -2.79 -23.86 -39.76
C ASP A 144 -2.60 -22.99 -41.01
N GLY A 145 -1.99 -23.57 -42.05
CA GLY A 145 -1.43 -22.84 -43.18
C GLY A 145 -0.05 -22.25 -42.86
N TYR A 146 -0.01 -21.29 -41.93
CA TYR A 146 1.22 -20.66 -41.42
C TYR A 146 1.45 -20.98 -39.93
N PRO A 147 2.70 -20.94 -39.45
CA PRO A 147 2.97 -21.04 -38.02
C PRO A 147 2.29 -19.90 -37.27
N LYS A 148 1.61 -20.24 -36.19
CA LYS A 148 0.98 -19.30 -35.27
C LYS A 148 1.56 -19.52 -33.88
N LEU A 149 2.08 -18.47 -33.28
CA LEU A 149 2.50 -18.46 -31.88
C LEU A 149 1.30 -18.11 -31.01
N LEU A 150 1.12 -18.88 -29.95
CA LEU A 150 0.13 -18.66 -28.90
C LEU A 150 0.85 -18.67 -27.56
N TRP A 151 0.39 -17.88 -26.59
CA TRP A 151 0.93 -17.93 -25.24
C TRP A 151 -0.13 -17.64 -24.18
N ASP A 152 0.11 -18.19 -23.00
CA ASP A 152 -0.71 -17.91 -21.83
C ASP A 152 -0.38 -16.52 -21.25
N PRO A 153 -1.35 -15.85 -20.62
CA PRO A 153 -1.11 -14.58 -19.95
C PRO A 153 -0.12 -14.77 -18.78
N VAL A 154 0.96 -13.99 -18.81
CA VAL A 154 1.90 -13.82 -17.70
C VAL A 154 1.30 -12.81 -16.71
N LEU A 155 1.31 -13.18 -15.44
CA LEU A 155 0.80 -12.32 -14.36
C LEU A 155 1.60 -11.00 -14.33
N ALA A 156 0.91 -9.87 -14.16
CA ALA A 156 1.45 -8.50 -14.21
C ALA A 156 2.09 -8.02 -15.53
N ALA A 157 2.09 -8.82 -16.60
CA ALA A 157 2.45 -8.33 -17.93
C ALA A 157 1.37 -7.39 -18.47
N LEU A 158 1.78 -6.23 -19.00
CA LEU A 158 0.91 -5.26 -19.66
C LEU A 158 0.97 -5.39 -21.19
N SER A 159 2.10 -5.87 -21.72
CA SER A 159 2.25 -6.24 -23.13
C SER A 159 3.31 -7.32 -23.34
N TYR A 160 3.46 -7.75 -24.60
CA TYR A 160 4.42 -8.76 -25.03
C TYR A 160 5.14 -8.26 -26.27
N TYR A 161 6.46 -8.29 -26.25
CA TYR A 161 7.29 -8.00 -27.41
C TYR A 161 7.59 -9.31 -28.14
N VAL A 162 7.25 -9.36 -29.42
CA VAL A 162 7.51 -10.50 -30.30
C VAL A 162 8.71 -10.16 -31.16
N TYR A 163 9.75 -10.99 -31.10
CA TYR A 163 10.99 -10.84 -31.84
C TYR A 163 11.22 -11.99 -32.81
N GLY A 164 11.91 -11.69 -33.91
CA GLY A 164 12.39 -12.64 -34.91
C GLY A 164 13.91 -12.58 -35.08
N SER A 165 14.53 -13.74 -35.33
CA SER A 165 15.95 -13.86 -35.69
C SER A 165 16.21 -15.05 -36.60
N ASN A 166 17.33 -15.02 -37.32
CA ASN A 166 17.90 -16.16 -38.04
C ASN A 166 19.03 -16.86 -37.28
N ASP A 167 19.44 -16.31 -36.14
CA ASP A 167 20.39 -16.90 -35.20
C ASP A 167 19.78 -16.92 -33.78
N PRO A 168 19.50 -18.10 -33.21
CA PRO A 168 18.87 -18.19 -31.89
C PRO A 168 19.84 -17.83 -30.75
N TYR A 169 21.13 -17.65 -31.02
CA TYR A 169 22.15 -17.30 -30.05
C TYR A 169 22.62 -15.84 -30.15
N ALA A 170 22.01 -15.05 -31.05
CA ALA A 170 22.30 -13.62 -31.16
C ALA A 170 21.89 -12.87 -29.89
N ASP A 171 22.62 -11.81 -29.56
CA ASP A 171 22.27 -10.91 -28.47
C ASP A 171 20.93 -10.22 -28.76
N LEU A 172 20.12 -9.92 -27.74
CA LEU A 172 18.75 -9.39 -27.93
C LEU A 172 18.70 -8.11 -28.80
N GLU A 173 19.75 -7.31 -28.78
CA GLU A 173 19.87 -6.11 -29.62
C GLU A 173 19.94 -6.40 -31.14
N ASP A 174 20.34 -7.62 -31.51
CA ASP A 174 20.38 -8.11 -32.89
C ASP A 174 19.08 -8.81 -33.30
N TRP A 175 18.16 -9.07 -32.37
CA TRP A 175 16.83 -9.59 -32.68
C TRP A 175 15.93 -8.46 -33.20
N THR A 176 15.13 -8.76 -34.23
CA THR A 176 14.22 -7.76 -34.81
C THR A 176 12.88 -7.80 -34.09
N LEU A 177 12.44 -6.65 -33.56
CA LEU A 177 11.09 -6.51 -33.01
C LEU A 177 10.06 -6.56 -34.14
N LEU A 178 9.15 -7.54 -34.07
CA LEU A 178 8.11 -7.80 -35.06
C LEU A 178 6.77 -7.18 -34.65
N ASP A 179 6.41 -7.32 -33.36
CA ASP A 179 5.12 -6.83 -32.85
C ASP A 179 5.15 -6.52 -31.35
N ILE A 180 4.19 -5.71 -30.92
CA ILE A 180 3.88 -5.41 -29.51
C ILE A 180 2.41 -5.75 -29.26
N VAL A 181 2.16 -6.86 -28.57
CA VAL A 181 0.81 -7.36 -28.29
C VAL A 181 0.37 -6.92 -26.89
N SER A 182 -0.74 -6.19 -26.78
CA SER A 182 -1.31 -5.83 -25.47
C SER A 182 -1.83 -7.05 -24.73
N ALA A 183 -1.64 -7.10 -23.40
CA ALA A 183 -2.18 -8.17 -22.56
C ALA A 183 -3.72 -8.27 -22.55
N THR A 184 -4.41 -7.25 -23.09
CA THR A 184 -5.88 -7.24 -23.24
C THR A 184 -6.37 -7.75 -24.60
N SER A 185 -5.44 -8.03 -25.52
CA SER A 185 -5.73 -8.57 -26.85
C SER A 185 -5.56 -10.10 -26.87
N PRO A 186 -6.03 -10.80 -27.92
CA PRO A 186 -5.64 -12.19 -28.14
C PRO A 186 -4.11 -12.34 -28.12
N LEU A 187 -3.61 -13.24 -27.28
CA LEU A 187 -2.19 -13.49 -27.07
C LEU A 187 -1.65 -14.42 -28.16
N GLU A 188 -1.52 -13.85 -29.35
CA GLU A 188 -1.12 -14.56 -30.55
C GLU A 188 -0.29 -13.72 -31.50
N TYR A 189 0.55 -14.39 -32.29
CA TYR A 189 1.26 -13.81 -33.41
C TYR A 189 1.19 -14.76 -34.61
N TYR A 190 0.84 -14.22 -35.77
CA TYR A 190 0.81 -14.97 -37.02
C TYR A 190 2.06 -14.67 -37.83
N PHE A 191 2.79 -15.73 -38.21
CA PHE A 191 3.77 -15.59 -39.27
C PHE A 191 3.12 -15.07 -40.54
N GLN A 192 3.82 -14.14 -41.18
CA GLN A 192 3.55 -13.70 -42.53
C GLN A 192 4.44 -14.47 -43.52
N ASP A 193 3.96 -14.62 -44.76
CA ASP A 193 4.68 -15.31 -45.85
C ASP A 193 6.06 -14.71 -46.16
N ASP A 194 6.26 -13.43 -45.84
CA ASP A 194 7.48 -12.67 -46.09
C ASP A 194 8.38 -12.53 -44.85
N ASP A 195 8.04 -13.18 -43.73
CA ASP A 195 8.92 -13.23 -42.56
C ASP A 195 10.16 -14.07 -42.88
N GLU A 196 11.32 -13.41 -42.90
CA GLU A 196 12.60 -14.06 -43.21
C GLU A 196 13.23 -14.79 -42.01
N PHE A 197 12.56 -14.79 -40.84
CA PHE A 197 13.11 -15.27 -39.57
C PHE A 197 12.76 -16.73 -39.29
N GLN A 198 13.72 -17.45 -38.70
CA GLN A 198 13.59 -18.88 -38.36
C GLN A 198 13.35 -19.13 -36.87
N PHE A 199 13.66 -18.15 -36.03
CA PHE A 199 13.58 -18.23 -34.57
C PHE A 199 12.77 -17.06 -34.03
N PHE A 200 11.98 -17.35 -32.99
CA PHE A 200 11.04 -16.40 -32.41
C PHE A 200 11.18 -16.39 -30.91
N LEU A 201 11.03 -15.20 -30.35
CA LEU A 201 11.09 -14.96 -28.92
C LEU A 201 9.92 -14.06 -28.56
N VAL A 202 9.25 -14.36 -27.45
CA VAL A 202 8.21 -13.51 -26.88
C VAL A 202 8.63 -13.14 -25.47
N ILE A 203 8.67 -11.84 -25.18
CA ILE A 203 9.07 -11.31 -23.89
C ILE A 203 7.88 -10.59 -23.28
N ALA A 204 7.42 -11.04 -22.11
CA ALA A 204 6.45 -10.30 -21.32
C ALA A 204 7.08 -9.01 -20.76
N THR A 205 6.34 -7.92 -20.78
CA THR A 205 6.80 -6.61 -20.29
C THR A 205 5.70 -5.90 -19.51
N THR A 206 6.10 -5.02 -18.61
CA THR A 206 5.23 -4.07 -17.90
C THR A 206 5.05 -2.77 -18.66
N ASP A 207 5.59 -2.65 -19.86
CA ASP A 207 5.36 -1.49 -20.72
C ASP A 207 3.91 -1.51 -21.21
N ASP A 208 3.16 -0.45 -20.92
CA ASP A 208 1.82 -0.26 -21.46
C ASP A 208 1.87 0.61 -22.73
N PRO A 209 1.52 0.06 -23.92
CA PRO A 209 1.45 0.84 -25.15
C PRO A 209 0.38 1.97 -25.12
N ALA A 210 -0.57 1.96 -24.17
CA ALA A 210 -1.68 2.91 -24.08
C ALA A 210 -1.53 4.06 -23.05
N LYS A 211 -0.43 4.11 -22.28
CA LYS A 211 -0.03 5.13 -21.26
C LYS A 211 -0.56 5.00 -19.81
N ARG A 212 0.41 5.28 -18.92
CA ARG A 212 0.42 5.97 -17.59
C ARG A 212 0.02 5.13 -16.36
N HIS A 213 1.09 4.77 -15.63
CA HIS A 213 1.15 4.23 -14.27
C HIS A 213 0.14 4.84 -13.28
N GLY A 214 -0.51 3.93 -12.56
CA GLY A 214 -1.13 4.01 -11.23
C GLY A 214 -1.67 5.34 -10.71
N ILE A 215 -2.98 5.39 -10.41
CA ILE A 215 -3.55 6.41 -9.52
C ILE A 215 -3.24 6.00 -8.07
N ALA A 216 -2.37 6.75 -7.38
CA ALA A 216 -2.07 6.54 -5.97
C ALA A 216 -3.36 6.54 -5.13
N THR A 217 -3.53 5.53 -4.29
CA THR A 217 -4.72 5.38 -3.44
C THR A 217 -4.31 5.42 -1.98
N ARG A 218 -4.92 6.32 -1.23
CA ARG A 218 -4.70 6.41 0.23
C ARG A 218 -5.62 5.41 0.92
N ILE A 219 -5.05 4.41 1.60
CA ILE A 219 -5.82 3.56 2.51
C ILE A 219 -5.77 4.20 3.89
N THR A 220 -6.90 4.77 4.28
CA THR A 220 -7.05 5.43 5.55
C THR A 220 -8.22 4.87 6.35
N PRO A 221 -8.06 4.72 7.66
CA PRO A 221 -9.19 4.79 8.58
C PRO A 221 -9.58 6.27 8.73
N HIS A 222 -10.09 6.93 7.68
CA HIS A 222 -10.55 8.32 7.79
C HIS A 222 -12.08 8.41 7.67
N HIS A 223 -12.74 8.62 8.81
CA HIS A 223 -13.82 9.61 8.86
C HIS A 223 -13.21 10.92 9.36
N ILE A 224 -13.40 12.00 8.60
CA ILE A 224 -13.11 13.35 9.10
C ILE A 224 -14.03 13.57 10.30
N ILE A 225 -13.49 13.58 11.51
CA ILE A 225 -14.21 14.17 12.64
C ILE A 225 -14.33 15.66 12.27
N GLN A 226 -15.49 16.06 11.73
CA GLN A 226 -15.91 17.43 11.96
C GLN A 226 -15.96 17.56 13.48
N THR A 227 -15.01 18.31 14.04
CA THR A 227 -15.09 18.75 15.42
C THR A 227 -16.52 19.24 15.66
N PRO A 228 -17.28 18.64 16.58
CA PRO A 228 -18.33 19.43 17.18
C PRO A 228 -17.57 20.60 17.81
N ASN A 229 -17.86 21.83 17.38
CA ASN A 229 -17.46 23.01 18.12
C ASN A 229 -18.04 22.87 19.53
N LEU A 230 -17.27 22.28 20.44
CA LEU A 230 -17.52 22.28 21.86
C LEU A 230 -16.52 23.23 22.49
N THR A 231 -16.63 24.50 22.08
CA THR A 231 -16.37 25.55 23.04
C THR A 231 -17.36 25.31 24.19
N HIS A 232 -16.82 25.11 25.39
CA HIS A 232 -17.50 25.15 26.68
C HIS A 232 -18.05 23.83 27.27
N ASN A 233 -17.26 23.23 28.17
CA ASN A 233 -17.64 22.73 29.53
C ASN A 233 -17.16 21.30 29.86
N LEU A 234 -15.91 21.19 30.32
CA LEU A 234 -15.52 20.14 31.27
C LEU A 234 -14.62 20.76 32.35
N LYS A 235 -15.21 21.63 33.17
CA LYS A 235 -14.62 22.06 34.44
C LYS A 235 -15.42 21.66 35.69
N ASN A 236 -16.54 20.94 35.57
CA ASN A 236 -17.40 20.64 36.73
C ASN A 236 -17.76 19.15 36.85
N SER A 237 -16.84 18.32 37.35
CA SER A 237 -17.22 17.14 38.15
C SER A 237 -16.33 16.91 39.38
N LEU A 238 -15.59 17.93 39.82
CA LEU A 238 -14.98 17.93 41.15
C LEU A 238 -15.49 19.15 41.94
N ARG A 239 -16.23 18.82 43.01
CA ARG A 239 -16.61 19.65 44.17
C ARG A 239 -17.82 20.57 44.01
N LYS A 240 -18.94 20.07 44.56
CA LYS A 240 -19.82 20.87 45.43
C LYS A 240 -18.95 21.58 46.48
N ALA A 241 -18.85 22.89 46.40
CA ALA A 241 -18.64 23.77 47.55
C ALA A 241 -19.11 25.19 47.19
N ASN A 242 -20.27 25.52 47.70
CA ASN A 242 -20.69 26.81 48.23
C ASN A 242 -20.74 28.07 47.33
N SER A 243 -21.95 28.63 47.40
CA SER A 243 -22.29 30.04 47.67
C SER A 243 -22.31 31.06 46.53
N THR A 244 -23.55 31.49 46.30
CA THR A 244 -24.06 32.88 46.23
C THR A 244 -23.74 33.74 45.02
N GLY A 245 -24.81 34.07 44.28
CA GLY A 245 -24.87 35.17 43.32
C GLY A 245 -26.20 35.23 42.60
N THR A 246 -27.20 35.85 43.23
CA THR A 246 -28.53 36.14 42.65
C THR A 246 -28.45 37.22 41.57
N LEU A 247 -29.22 37.10 40.49
CA LEU A 247 -30.02 38.19 39.89
C LEU A 247 -31.05 37.63 38.89
N LEU A 248 -32.18 38.32 38.83
CA LEU A 248 -33.55 37.90 38.51
C LEU A 248 -33.94 38.09 37.02
N PRO A 249 -35.14 37.62 36.59
CA PRO A 249 -35.42 37.17 35.23
C PRO A 249 -36.12 38.23 34.35
N LEU A 250 -36.27 37.91 33.06
CA LEU A 250 -37.30 38.49 32.21
C LEU A 250 -38.10 37.38 31.54
N GLN A 251 -39.31 37.16 32.06
CA GLN A 251 -40.41 36.59 31.30
C GLN A 251 -41.06 37.67 30.44
N GLN A 252 -41.63 37.25 29.31
CA GLN A 252 -43.02 37.47 28.85
C GLN A 252 -43.03 37.22 27.33
N HIS A 253 -43.62 36.13 26.84
CA HIS A 253 -45.05 35.83 26.64
C HIS A 253 -45.47 36.07 25.17
N ARG A 254 -45.90 34.94 24.57
CA ARG A 254 -46.60 34.72 23.30
C ARG A 254 -45.76 34.79 22.03
#